data_AF-A0A0M8T964-F1
#
_entry.id   AF-A0A0M8T964-F1
#
_cell.length_a   1.000
_cell.length_b   1.000
_cell.length_c   1.000
_cell.angle_alpha   90.00
_cell.angle_beta   90.00
_cell.angle_gamma   90.00
#
_symmetry.space_group_name_H-M   'P 1'
#
loop_
_entity.id
_entity.type
_entity.pdbx_description
1 polymer ?
#
loop_
_entity_poly.entity_id
_entity_poly.type
_entity_poly.pdbx_seq_one_letter_code
_entity_poly.pdbx_strand_id
1 'polypeptide(L)'
;MTKTGADYAWFEDDFPDIAEAYCFTLVRDLSPAELVSRLAGRPEAPLQGIAAVVDAAFAQYDLEDGDRQMVAMTTVGAWTLMIEPNGYIGVTEDRALPASAGASWVSHFVNINVVGTFLWAEDQVLRLCFDPMFPEDRWGTAPDELLDVMVRIGFHLEDETPETDLPSPAAFPLAEHLTGVAISPALLQDTTFTCATVQVR
;
A
#
# COMPACT_ATOMS: atom_id res chain seq x y z
N MET A 1 11.67 -1.61 -19.61
CA MET A 1 11.45 -0.17 -19.47
C MET A 1 10.94 0.05 -18.07
N THR A 2 11.58 0.92 -17.28
CA THR A 2 11.12 1.23 -15.92
C THR A 2 9.86 2.07 -16.04
N LYS A 3 8.79 1.69 -15.34
CA LYS A 3 7.58 2.51 -15.28
C LYS A 3 7.80 3.73 -14.40
N THR A 4 7.03 4.78 -14.63
CA THR A 4 7.05 6.01 -13.83
C THR A 4 5.67 6.27 -13.24
N GLY A 5 5.53 7.30 -12.39
CA GLY A 5 4.23 7.69 -11.85
C GLY A 5 3.19 8.01 -12.94
N ALA A 6 3.64 8.48 -14.11
CA ALA A 6 2.75 8.77 -15.24
C ALA A 6 2.03 7.53 -15.80
N ASP A 7 2.64 6.34 -15.69
CA ASP A 7 2.01 5.07 -16.11
C ASP A 7 0.85 4.65 -15.18
N TYR A 8 0.75 5.30 -14.02
CA TYR A 8 -0.25 5.07 -12.98
C TYR A 8 -1.20 6.25 -12.78
N ALA A 9 -1.13 7.29 -13.64
CA ALA A 9 -2.00 8.47 -13.54
C ALA A 9 -3.50 8.14 -13.66
N TRP A 10 -3.85 7.03 -14.32
CA TRP A 10 -5.23 6.53 -14.39
C TRP A 10 -5.86 6.29 -13.02
N PHE A 11 -5.07 6.06 -11.97
CA PHE A 11 -5.60 5.67 -10.67
C PHE A 11 -6.46 6.77 -10.04
N GLU A 12 -6.03 8.03 -10.15
CA GLU A 12 -6.79 9.18 -9.64
C GLU A 12 -8.07 9.43 -10.46
N ASP A 13 -8.01 9.24 -11.78
CA ASP A 13 -9.14 9.46 -12.69
C ASP A 13 -10.20 8.34 -12.61
N ASP A 14 -9.78 7.08 -12.58
CA ASP A 14 -10.65 5.91 -12.65
C ASP A 14 -11.17 5.48 -11.26
N PHE A 15 -10.44 5.80 -10.19
CA PHE A 15 -10.75 5.39 -8.82
C PHE A 15 -10.65 6.54 -7.79
N PRO A 16 -11.32 7.68 -8.03
CA PRO A 16 -11.18 8.87 -7.20
C PRO A 16 -11.51 8.63 -5.72
N ASP A 17 -12.52 7.79 -5.44
CA ASP A 17 -13.01 7.54 -4.07
C ASP A 17 -11.98 6.85 -3.16
N ILE A 18 -10.99 6.15 -3.72
CA ILE A 18 -9.88 5.53 -2.97
C ILE A 18 -8.56 6.29 -3.17
N ALA A 19 -8.39 7.01 -4.27
CA ALA A 19 -7.15 7.70 -4.57
C ALA A 19 -6.79 8.80 -3.56
N GLU A 20 -7.80 9.41 -2.91
CA GLU A 20 -7.60 10.44 -1.89
C GLU A 20 -6.97 9.90 -0.59
N ALA A 21 -7.25 8.65 -0.22
CA ALA A 21 -6.70 8.04 0.99
C ALA A 21 -6.69 6.51 0.90
N TYR A 22 -5.50 5.91 0.90
CA TYR A 22 -5.34 4.48 0.79
C TYR A 22 -4.05 3.98 1.46
N CYS A 23 -4.00 2.69 1.76
CA CYS A 23 -2.77 1.93 1.83
C CYS A 23 -2.85 0.68 0.93
N PHE A 24 -1.82 0.48 0.10
CA PHE A 24 -1.65 -0.74 -0.70
C PHE A 24 -0.43 -1.47 -0.15
N THR A 25 -0.59 -2.76 0.09
CA THR A 25 0.44 -3.62 0.67
C THR A 25 0.54 -4.91 -0.13
N LEU A 26 1.73 -5.22 -0.62
CA LEU A 26 2.07 -6.49 -1.25
C LEU A 26 2.93 -7.31 -0.29
N VAL A 27 2.44 -8.49 0.07
CA VAL A 27 3.15 -9.43 0.95
C VAL A 27 3.43 -10.73 0.23
N ARG A 28 4.70 -11.13 0.15
CA ARG A 28 5.11 -12.35 -0.55
C ARG A 28 4.93 -13.58 0.34
N ASP A 29 4.55 -14.70 -0.27
CA ASP A 29 4.51 -16.03 0.36
C ASP A 29 3.53 -16.14 1.55
N LEU A 30 2.57 -15.21 1.67
CA LEU A 30 1.43 -15.30 2.59
C LEU A 30 0.12 -15.34 1.82
N SER A 31 -0.80 -16.19 2.25
CA SER A 31 -2.20 -16.16 1.80
C SER A 31 -2.99 -15.05 2.51
N PRO A 32 -4.14 -14.62 1.95
CA PRO A 32 -5.04 -13.68 2.63
C PRO A 32 -5.46 -14.15 4.04
N ALA A 33 -5.69 -15.45 4.23
CA ALA A 33 -6.09 -15.99 5.53
C ALA A 33 -4.96 -15.91 6.57
N GLU A 34 -3.72 -16.16 6.17
CA GLU A 34 -2.55 -16.02 7.05
C GLU A 34 -2.31 -14.55 7.40
N LEU A 35 -2.46 -13.65 6.43
CA LEU A 35 -2.33 -12.21 6.65
C LEU A 35 -3.39 -11.69 7.65
N VAL A 36 -4.65 -12.10 7.51
CA VAL A 36 -5.72 -11.82 8.48
C VAL A 36 -5.33 -12.31 9.87
N SER A 37 -4.81 -13.54 9.98
CA SER A 37 -4.38 -14.08 11.27
C SER A 37 -3.24 -13.27 11.91
N ARG A 38 -2.25 -12.84 11.12
CA ARG A 38 -1.11 -12.04 11.62
C ARG A 38 -1.54 -10.66 12.09
N LEU A 39 -2.52 -10.07 11.43
CA LEU A 39 -3.05 -8.76 11.77
C LEU A 39 -4.13 -8.82 12.87
N ALA A 40 -4.44 -10.00 13.41
CA ALA A 40 -5.57 -10.22 14.33
C ALA A 40 -6.91 -9.73 13.75
N GLY A 41 -7.07 -9.89 12.44
CA GLY A 41 -8.26 -9.51 11.70
C GLY A 41 -9.44 -10.44 11.95
N ARG A 42 -10.64 -9.93 11.71
CA ARG A 42 -11.90 -10.68 11.71
C ARG A 42 -12.38 -10.81 10.27
N PRO A 43 -12.56 -12.03 9.73
CA PRO A 43 -13.06 -12.21 8.38
C PRO A 43 -14.44 -11.59 8.19
N GLU A 44 -14.65 -10.98 7.03
CA GLU A 44 -15.91 -10.40 6.58
C GLU A 44 -16.40 -11.10 5.31
N ALA A 45 -17.63 -10.79 4.90
CA ALA A 45 -18.13 -11.26 3.61
C ALA A 45 -17.27 -10.72 2.46
N PRO A 46 -16.95 -11.54 1.44
CA PRO A 46 -16.16 -11.08 0.30
C PRO A 46 -16.94 -10.05 -0.53
N LEU A 47 -16.20 -9.13 -1.16
CA LEU A 47 -16.76 -8.03 -1.95
C LEU A 47 -16.19 -8.04 -3.37
N GLN A 48 -17.04 -7.76 -4.36
CA GLN A 48 -16.65 -7.73 -5.77
C GLN A 48 -16.26 -6.30 -6.17
N GLY A 49 -15.00 -6.12 -6.56
CA GLY A 49 -14.45 -4.85 -7.02
C GLY A 49 -14.17 -3.85 -5.90
N ILE A 50 -13.22 -2.95 -6.15
CA ILE A 50 -12.74 -2.00 -5.15
C ILE A 50 -13.81 -0.99 -4.74
N ALA A 51 -14.74 -0.62 -5.63
CA ALA A 51 -15.83 0.31 -5.30
C ALA A 51 -16.70 -0.23 -4.16
N ALA A 52 -17.06 -1.52 -4.19
CA ALA A 52 -17.84 -2.15 -3.13
C ALA A 52 -17.07 -2.21 -1.80
N VAL A 53 -15.74 -2.38 -1.85
CA VAL A 53 -14.86 -2.35 -0.67
C VAL A 53 -14.84 -0.96 -0.05
N VAL A 54 -14.72 0.10 -0.86
CA VAL A 54 -14.71 1.50 -0.41
C VAL A 54 -16.04 1.84 0.26
N ASP A 55 -17.17 1.53 -0.39
CA ASP A 55 -18.51 1.73 0.18
C ASP A 55 -18.66 1.03 1.54
N ALA A 56 -18.21 -0.22 1.64
CA ALA A 56 -18.26 -0.98 2.89
C ALA A 56 -17.33 -0.42 3.96
N ALA A 57 -16.15 0.08 3.60
CA ALA A 57 -15.21 0.69 4.54
C ALA A 57 -15.79 1.96 5.18
N PHE A 58 -16.43 2.83 4.39
CA PHE A 58 -17.11 4.01 4.91
C PHE A 58 -18.28 3.65 5.82
N ALA A 59 -19.13 2.70 5.41
CA ALA A 59 -20.24 2.25 6.24
C ALA A 59 -19.78 1.63 7.57
N GLN A 60 -18.65 0.92 7.57
CA GLN A 60 -18.08 0.30 8.77
C GLN A 60 -17.51 1.34 9.75
N TYR A 61 -16.83 2.36 9.24
CA TYR A 61 -16.24 3.43 10.06
C TYR A 61 -17.28 4.10 10.96
N ASP A 62 -18.46 4.36 10.41
CA ASP A 62 -19.59 4.96 11.15
C ASP A 62 -20.16 4.03 12.23
N LEU A 63 -20.02 2.71 12.09
CA LEU A 63 -20.58 1.71 13.01
C LEU A 63 -19.65 1.37 14.18
N GLU A 64 -18.34 1.32 13.95
CA GLU A 64 -17.34 0.91 14.94
C GLU A 64 -16.57 2.08 15.57
N ASP A 65 -17.02 3.32 15.39
CA ASP A 65 -16.39 4.54 15.93
C ASP A 65 -14.87 4.61 15.64
N GLY A 66 -14.45 4.02 14.52
CA GLY A 66 -13.05 3.94 14.08
C GLY A 66 -12.15 2.91 14.80
N ASP A 67 -12.68 2.00 15.62
CA ASP A 67 -11.85 1.02 16.35
C ASP A 67 -11.24 -0.06 15.42
N ARG A 68 -11.93 -0.41 14.33
CA ARG A 68 -11.41 -1.31 13.29
C ARG A 68 -11.58 -0.68 11.92
N GLN A 69 -10.74 -1.12 11.00
CA GLN A 69 -10.76 -0.72 9.60
C GLN A 69 -10.95 -1.92 8.70
N MET A 70 -11.68 -1.73 7.60
CA MET A 70 -11.84 -2.73 6.55
C MET A 70 -10.56 -2.88 5.75
N VAL A 71 -10.15 -4.11 5.48
CA VAL A 71 -9.09 -4.45 4.54
C VAL A 71 -9.60 -5.45 3.51
N ALA A 72 -9.22 -5.26 2.25
CA ALA A 72 -9.55 -6.15 1.14
C ALA A 72 -8.29 -6.82 0.62
N MET A 73 -8.35 -8.12 0.37
CA MET A 73 -7.19 -8.92 0.00
C MET A 73 -7.46 -9.82 -1.19
N THR A 74 -6.44 -10.03 -2.01
CA THR A 74 -6.44 -11.00 -3.11
C THR A 74 -5.04 -11.55 -3.36
N THR A 75 -4.95 -12.73 -3.95
CA THR A 75 -3.67 -13.33 -4.35
C THR A 75 -3.33 -12.97 -5.79
N VAL A 76 -2.13 -12.45 -6.01
CA VAL A 76 -1.57 -12.10 -7.31
C VAL A 76 -0.22 -12.79 -7.49
N GLY A 77 -0.23 -13.96 -8.14
CA GLY A 77 0.96 -14.79 -8.27
C GLY A 77 1.44 -15.31 -6.91
N ALA A 78 2.67 -14.96 -6.52
CA ALA A 78 3.26 -15.32 -5.22
C ALA A 78 3.01 -14.26 -4.12
N TRP A 79 2.28 -13.20 -4.44
CA TRP A 79 2.00 -12.09 -3.53
C TRP A 79 0.53 -12.10 -3.12
N THR A 80 0.26 -11.67 -1.89
CA THR A 80 -1.05 -11.19 -1.48
C THR A 80 -1.04 -9.67 -1.53
N LEU A 81 -1.96 -9.11 -2.30
CA LEU A 81 -2.30 -7.70 -2.26
C LEU A 81 -3.32 -7.48 -1.16
N MET A 82 -3.04 -6.54 -0.26
CA MET A 82 -3.96 -5.99 0.72
C MET A 82 -4.19 -4.51 0.41
N ILE A 83 -5.44 -4.07 0.45
CA ILE A 83 -5.88 -2.71 0.17
C ILE A 83 -6.68 -2.22 1.36
N GLU A 84 -6.34 -1.04 1.86
CA GLU A 84 -6.96 -0.40 3.02
C GLU A 84 -7.52 0.97 2.58
N PRO A 85 -8.83 1.09 2.29
CA PRO A 85 -9.45 2.40 2.07
C PRO A 85 -9.33 3.25 3.34
N ASN A 86 -8.70 4.43 3.22
CA ASN A 86 -8.40 5.32 4.34
C ASN A 86 -7.66 4.65 5.53
N GLY A 87 -6.94 3.56 5.25
CA GLY A 87 -6.16 2.82 6.24
C GLY A 87 -4.67 3.06 6.12
N TYR A 88 -3.91 2.63 7.12
CA TYR A 88 -2.46 2.86 7.20
C TYR A 88 -1.68 1.74 7.88
N ILE A 89 -2.29 0.57 8.15
CA ILE A 89 -1.63 -0.54 8.87
C ILE A 89 -0.38 -1.01 8.12
N GLY A 90 -0.44 -1.02 6.78
CA GLY A 90 0.65 -1.41 5.90
C GLY A 90 1.95 -0.66 6.15
N VAL A 91 1.87 0.59 6.61
CA VAL A 91 3.02 1.46 6.84
C VAL A 91 3.29 1.74 8.32
N THR A 92 2.42 1.30 9.24
CA THR A 92 2.67 1.43 10.68
C THR A 92 3.70 0.39 11.12
N GLU A 93 4.94 0.81 11.38
CA GLU A 93 6.07 -0.10 11.64
C GLU A 93 5.81 -1.13 12.76
N ASP A 94 5.15 -0.74 13.85
CA ASP A 94 4.82 -1.64 14.97
C ASP A 94 3.79 -2.72 14.62
N ARG A 95 3.08 -2.58 13.50
CA ARG A 95 2.15 -3.56 12.93
C ARG A 95 2.77 -4.30 11.74
N ALA A 96 3.32 -3.55 10.79
CA ALA A 96 3.87 -4.05 9.54
C ALA A 96 5.10 -4.94 9.76
N LEU A 97 6.03 -4.52 10.63
CA LEU A 97 7.27 -5.29 10.84
C LEU A 97 6.95 -6.66 11.44
N PRO A 98 6.23 -6.83 12.57
CA PRO A 98 5.87 -8.16 13.06
C PRO A 98 5.06 -8.99 12.05
N ALA A 99 4.15 -8.35 11.31
CA ALA A 99 3.33 -9.03 10.30
C ALA A 99 4.16 -9.52 9.09
N SER A 100 5.34 -8.94 8.85
CA SER A 100 6.26 -9.35 7.78
C SER A 100 7.14 -10.56 8.12
N ALA A 101 7.00 -11.21 9.28
CA ALA A 101 7.85 -12.34 9.69
C ALA A 101 7.94 -13.46 8.63
N GLY A 102 9.15 -13.77 8.16
CA GLY A 102 9.39 -14.74 7.09
C GLY A 102 8.83 -14.37 5.72
N ALA A 103 8.49 -13.10 5.47
CA ALA A 103 7.91 -12.59 4.23
C ALA A 103 8.59 -11.29 3.77
N SER A 104 8.43 -10.99 2.48
CA SER A 104 8.74 -9.67 1.92
C SER A 104 7.47 -8.82 1.98
N TRP A 105 7.59 -7.57 2.44
CA TRP A 105 6.48 -6.66 2.69
C TRP A 105 6.77 -5.32 2.03
N VAL A 106 5.92 -4.90 1.09
CA VAL A 106 6.05 -3.63 0.38
C VAL A 106 4.73 -2.89 0.46
N SER A 107 4.73 -1.73 1.11
CA SER A 107 3.54 -0.92 1.31
C SER A 107 3.74 0.51 0.86
N HIS A 108 2.68 1.12 0.36
CA HIS A 108 2.63 2.55 0.19
C HIS A 108 1.27 3.10 0.59
N PHE A 109 1.31 4.27 1.21
CA PHE A 109 0.18 4.95 1.82
C PHE A 109 0.15 6.41 1.36
N VAL A 110 -1.05 6.95 1.22
CA VAL A 110 -1.31 8.40 1.14
C VAL A 110 -2.63 8.72 1.82
N ASN A 111 -2.78 9.95 2.33
CA ASN A 111 -4.05 10.47 2.81
C ASN A 111 -4.43 11.80 2.16
N ILE A 112 -5.62 12.30 2.51
CA ILE A 112 -6.19 13.54 1.96
C ILE A 112 -5.34 14.81 2.26
N ASN A 113 -4.44 14.74 3.25
CA ASN A 113 -3.51 15.82 3.56
C ASN A 113 -2.19 15.69 2.78
N VAL A 114 -2.13 14.77 1.81
CA VAL A 114 -0.96 14.47 0.98
C VAL A 114 0.24 13.98 1.82
N VAL A 115 -0.01 13.43 3.01
CA VAL A 115 1.02 12.75 3.80
C VAL A 115 1.13 11.33 3.25
N GLY A 116 2.35 10.93 2.90
CA GLY A 116 2.61 9.62 2.33
C GLY A 116 3.64 8.82 3.12
N THR A 117 3.66 7.51 2.89
CA THR A 117 4.74 6.66 3.37
C THR A 117 4.92 5.51 2.40
N PHE A 118 6.17 5.24 2.03
CA PHE A 118 6.58 3.98 1.40
C PHE A 118 7.35 3.17 2.43
N LEU A 119 7.03 1.89 2.58
CA LEU A 119 7.69 0.98 3.51
C LEU A 119 8.05 -0.32 2.80
N TRP A 120 9.32 -0.71 2.86
CA TRP A 120 9.81 -2.03 2.47
C TRP A 120 10.49 -2.71 3.65
N ALA A 121 9.99 -3.91 3.98
CA ALA A 121 10.57 -4.77 5.00
C ALA A 121 10.78 -6.20 4.49
N GLU A 122 11.80 -6.85 5.06
CA GLU A 122 12.12 -8.26 4.83
C GLU A 122 12.25 -8.94 6.20
N ASP A 123 11.37 -9.91 6.50
CA ASP A 123 11.39 -10.66 7.76
C ASP A 123 11.56 -9.76 9.01
N GLN A 124 10.63 -8.82 9.20
CA GLN A 124 10.60 -7.86 10.31
C GLN A 124 11.74 -6.83 10.30
N VAL A 125 12.65 -6.88 9.32
CA VAL A 125 13.72 -5.89 9.16
C VAL A 125 13.27 -4.80 8.20
N LEU A 126 13.15 -3.58 8.71
CA LEU A 126 12.90 -2.40 7.89
C LEU A 126 14.09 -2.11 6.97
N ARG A 127 13.91 -2.30 5.67
CA ARG A 127 14.95 -2.08 4.65
C ARG A 127 15.01 -0.62 4.21
N LEU A 128 13.85 -0.08 3.82
CA LEU A 128 13.67 1.27 3.31
C LEU A 128 12.32 1.80 3.77
N CYS A 129 12.30 3.02 4.27
CA CYS A 129 11.10 3.78 4.55
C CYS A 129 11.35 5.25 4.22
N PHE A 130 10.36 5.96 3.68
CA PHE A 130 10.41 7.38 3.38
C PHE A 130 9.00 7.94 3.11
N ASP A 131 8.84 9.26 3.20
CA ASP A 131 7.68 9.94 2.64
C ASP A 131 7.94 10.21 1.14
N PRO A 132 7.09 9.77 0.20
CA PRO A 132 7.25 10.08 -1.22
C PRO A 132 7.39 11.58 -1.56
N MET A 133 6.91 12.48 -0.69
CA MET A 133 7.09 13.93 -0.83
C MET A 133 8.51 14.41 -0.46
N PHE A 134 9.22 13.65 0.36
CA PHE A 134 10.57 13.92 0.86
C PHE A 134 11.45 12.64 0.74
N PRO A 135 11.73 12.16 -0.48
CA PRO A 135 12.46 10.91 -0.70
C PRO A 135 13.94 10.95 -0.25
N GLU A 136 14.47 12.14 0.01
CA GLU A 136 15.77 12.38 0.63
C GLU A 136 15.78 11.97 2.13
N ASP A 137 14.65 12.11 2.82
CA ASP A 137 14.46 11.78 4.24
C ASP A 137 14.11 10.29 4.46
N ARG A 138 14.96 9.42 3.92
CA ARG A 138 14.79 7.95 3.95
C ARG A 138 15.58 7.28 5.06
N TRP A 139 15.05 6.19 5.61
CA TRP A 139 15.68 5.41 6.68
C TRP A 139 15.47 3.89 6.52
N GLY A 140 16.13 3.11 7.36
CA GLY A 140 16.10 1.64 7.34
C GLY A 140 17.52 1.05 7.37
N THR A 141 17.64 -0.27 7.22
CA THR A 141 18.94 -0.94 7.18
C THR A 141 19.64 -0.85 5.82
N ALA A 142 18.90 -0.55 4.76
CA ALA A 142 19.39 -0.44 3.39
C ALA A 142 18.70 0.71 2.60
N PRO A 143 18.69 1.94 3.15
CA PRO A 143 17.90 3.04 2.60
C PRO A 143 18.37 3.46 1.19
N ASP A 144 19.64 3.23 0.87
CA ASP A 144 20.22 3.65 -0.41
C ASP A 144 20.23 2.56 -1.50
N GLU A 145 19.71 1.36 -1.20
CA GLU A 145 19.76 0.22 -2.14
C GLU A 145 18.97 0.47 -3.43
N LEU A 146 17.92 1.30 -3.37
CA LEU A 146 17.03 1.57 -4.48
C LEU A 146 17.21 2.95 -5.11
N LEU A 147 18.27 3.72 -4.79
CA LEU A 147 18.42 5.10 -5.27
C LEU A 147 18.36 5.22 -6.78
N ASP A 148 19.14 4.42 -7.49
CA ASP A 148 19.16 4.41 -8.95
C ASP A 148 17.78 4.08 -9.55
N VAL A 149 16.98 3.28 -8.84
CA VAL A 149 15.62 2.92 -9.26
C VAL A 149 14.68 4.10 -9.00
N MET A 150 14.74 4.71 -7.82
CA MET A 150 13.92 5.85 -7.43
C MET A 150 14.12 7.02 -8.39
N VAL A 151 15.37 7.37 -8.72
CA VAL A 151 15.68 8.42 -9.71
C VAL A 151 15.11 8.11 -11.08
N ARG A 152 15.21 6.85 -11.54
CA ARG A 152 14.63 6.44 -12.84
C ARG A 152 13.11 6.48 -12.86
N ILE A 153 12.46 6.28 -11.72
CA ILE A 153 11.00 6.35 -11.58
C ILE A 153 10.53 7.82 -11.58
N GLY A 154 11.34 8.72 -11.04
CA GLY A 154 11.10 10.16 -11.05
C GLY A 154 11.39 10.88 -9.74
N PHE A 155 11.77 10.19 -8.65
CA PHE A 155 12.10 10.84 -7.39
C PHE A 155 13.38 11.69 -7.50
N HIS A 156 13.30 12.95 -7.10
CA HIS A 156 14.40 13.90 -6.98
C HIS A 156 14.96 13.86 -5.56
N LEU A 157 16.18 13.35 -5.42
CA LEU A 157 16.79 13.06 -4.11
C LEU A 157 17.70 14.16 -3.58
N GLU A 158 17.89 15.23 -4.37
CA GLU A 158 18.84 16.33 -4.07
C GLU A 158 18.12 17.65 -3.80
N ASP A 159 16.78 17.65 -3.84
CA ASP A 159 15.97 18.83 -3.63
C ASP A 159 15.33 18.77 -2.24
N GLU A 160 15.57 19.79 -1.40
CA GLU A 160 14.86 19.94 -0.12
C GLU A 160 13.44 20.52 -0.33
N THR A 161 13.06 20.80 -1.58
CA THR A 161 11.70 21.22 -1.91
C THR A 161 10.77 20.02 -2.06
N PRO A 162 9.53 20.11 -1.54
CA PRO A 162 8.56 19.02 -1.65
C PRO A 162 8.32 18.64 -3.10
N GLU A 163 8.17 17.34 -3.35
CA GLU A 163 7.82 16.79 -4.66
C GLU A 163 6.36 17.10 -5.04
N THR A 164 6.06 18.36 -5.38
CA THR A 164 4.71 18.79 -5.76
C THR A 164 4.31 18.38 -7.16
N ASP A 165 5.29 18.10 -8.02
CA ASP A 165 5.10 17.79 -9.43
C ASP A 165 5.11 16.28 -9.71
N LEU A 166 5.45 15.45 -8.71
CA LEU A 166 5.30 14.00 -8.82
C LEU A 166 3.83 13.64 -8.64
N PRO A 167 3.25 12.84 -9.56
CA PRO A 167 1.96 12.22 -9.28
C PRO A 167 2.09 11.41 -7.97
N SER A 168 1.14 11.58 -7.05
CA SER A 168 0.90 10.68 -5.91
C SER A 168 1.10 9.18 -6.27
N PRO A 169 0.79 8.72 -7.50
CA PRO A 169 1.10 7.36 -7.93
C PRO A 169 2.59 6.95 -8.08
N ALA A 170 3.60 7.80 -7.82
CA ALA A 170 5.02 7.45 -7.95
C ALA A 170 5.47 6.27 -7.06
N ALA A 171 4.71 5.95 -6.00
CA ALA A 171 4.93 4.78 -5.17
C ALA A 171 4.57 3.45 -5.87
N PHE A 172 3.57 3.42 -6.77
CA PHE A 172 3.18 2.22 -7.51
C PHE A 172 4.30 1.61 -8.36
N PRO A 173 5.03 2.35 -9.22
CA PRO A 173 6.12 1.78 -10.01
C PRO A 173 7.29 1.29 -9.14
N LEU A 174 7.51 1.88 -7.95
CA LEU A 174 8.53 1.39 -7.02
C LEU A 174 8.09 0.06 -6.38
N ALA A 175 6.83 -0.04 -5.98
CA ALA A 175 6.25 -1.29 -5.52
C ALA A 175 6.27 -2.37 -6.61
N GLU A 176 5.91 -2.04 -7.86
CA GLU A 176 6.01 -2.95 -9.00
C GLU A 176 7.46 -3.39 -9.25
N HIS A 177 8.43 -2.50 -9.10
CA HIS A 177 9.85 -2.87 -9.27
C HIS A 177 10.30 -3.94 -8.28
N LEU A 178 9.93 -3.80 -7.00
CA LEU A 178 10.31 -4.75 -5.94
C LEU A 178 9.57 -6.08 -6.05
N THR A 179 8.30 -6.03 -6.47
CA THR A 179 7.39 -7.19 -6.37
C THR A 179 7.19 -7.92 -7.70
N GLY A 180 7.39 -7.23 -8.83
CA GLY A 180 6.95 -7.66 -10.15
C GLY A 180 5.44 -7.61 -10.35
N VAL A 181 4.68 -7.04 -9.40
CA VAL A 181 3.21 -6.96 -9.46
C VAL A 181 2.78 -5.57 -9.88
N ALA A 182 2.15 -5.49 -11.05
CA ALA A 182 1.52 -4.26 -11.51
C ALA A 182 0.07 -4.20 -11.02
N ILE A 183 -0.28 -3.15 -10.28
CA ILE A 183 -1.69 -2.84 -9.99
C ILE A 183 -2.33 -2.32 -11.29
N SER A 184 -3.53 -2.77 -11.59
CA SER A 184 -4.23 -2.40 -12.82
C SER A 184 -5.72 -2.16 -12.56
N PRO A 185 -6.41 -1.39 -13.44
CA PRO A 185 -7.84 -1.18 -13.31
C PRO A 185 -8.64 -2.49 -13.24
N ALA A 186 -8.31 -3.46 -14.11
CA ALA A 186 -8.98 -4.76 -14.14
C ALA A 186 -8.76 -5.55 -12.84
N LEU A 187 -7.56 -5.50 -12.24
CA LEU A 187 -7.32 -6.10 -10.93
C LEU A 187 -8.21 -5.49 -9.85
N LEU A 188 -8.42 -4.18 -9.88
CA LEU A 188 -9.26 -3.49 -8.90
C LEU A 188 -10.76 -3.69 -9.13
N GLN A 189 -11.22 -3.74 -10.39
CA GLN A 189 -12.64 -3.82 -10.75
C GLN A 189 -13.18 -5.25 -10.74
N ASP A 190 -12.41 -6.20 -11.30
CA ASP A 190 -12.93 -7.53 -11.62
C ASP A 190 -12.65 -8.57 -10.53
N THR A 191 -11.89 -8.20 -9.49
CA THR A 191 -11.53 -9.11 -8.40
C THR A 191 -12.63 -9.24 -7.36
N THR A 192 -12.94 -10.46 -6.95
CA THR A 192 -13.62 -10.73 -5.68
C THR A 192 -12.58 -10.72 -4.56
N PHE A 193 -12.62 -9.72 -3.69
CA PHE A 193 -11.70 -9.60 -2.56
C PHE A 193 -12.18 -10.43 -1.37
N THR A 194 -11.22 -11.07 -0.69
CA THR A 194 -11.42 -11.54 0.68
C THR A 194 -11.35 -10.34 1.61
N CYS A 195 -12.37 -10.12 2.41
CA CYS A 195 -12.45 -8.96 3.29
C CYS A 195 -12.24 -9.36 4.76
N ALA A 196 -11.71 -8.42 5.54
CA ALA A 196 -11.62 -8.54 6.99
C ALA A 196 -11.64 -7.16 7.64
N THR A 197 -11.97 -7.08 8.92
CA THR A 197 -11.72 -5.89 9.74
C THR A 197 -10.51 -6.09 10.64
N VAL A 198 -9.64 -5.09 10.74
CA VAL A 198 -8.42 -5.13 11.57
C VAL A 198 -8.45 -3.97 12.57
N GLN A 199 -7.99 -4.20 13.80
CA GLN A 199 -7.89 -3.13 14.80
C GLN A 199 -6.92 -2.04 14.33
N VAL A 200 -7.32 -0.78 14.49
CA VAL A 200 -6.48 0.37 14.16
C VAL A 200 -5.38 0.57 15.20
N ARG A 201 -5.65 0.23 16.47
CA ARG A 201 -4.73 0.34 17.62
C ARG A 201 -4.89 -0.84 18.58
#